data_AF-A0AAU0WX14-F1
#
_entry.id   AF-A0AAU0WX14-F1
#
_cell.length_a   1.000
_cell.length_b   1.000
_cell.length_c   1.000
_cell.angle_alpha   90.00
_cell.angle_beta   90.00
_cell.angle_gamma   90.00
#
_symmetry.space_group_name_H-M   'P 1'
#
loop_
_entity.id
_entity.type
_entity.pdbx_description
1 polymer ?
#
loop_
_entity_poly.entity_id
_entity_poly.type
_entity_poly.pdbx_seq_one_letter_code
_entity_poly.pdbx_strand_id
1 'polypeptide(L)'
;MQATLLEKAPPNQLVELLLPHLWASIAEEVGAPSNICVDAALALRHAFGQYGIRSELQPVDLNIRNREGGEEVFRTSEQSWSADGTVFHGHCLLVLPDSQRLVDATVEQFAQIAALEQGPLIGKTTAATEEIDPGELLPPHSRLLVQRGDLLLRYTVLDEPFASLLHDDQPYVSRHVAEHRRAGINLASLMLLALRAPYAIGRARQAPYPRLRALLRVIADADHQVDAARDFRFLLPDATGQERWLRLDEIPLPPTTPAAFPRY
;
A
#
# COMPACT_ATOMS: atom_id res chain seq x y z
N MET A 1 9.00 14.38 -7.10
CA MET A 1 9.01 13.58 -5.87
C MET A 1 9.47 12.13 -6.09
N GLN A 2 8.87 11.37 -7.02
CA GLN A 2 9.23 9.94 -7.24
C GLN A 2 10.70 9.69 -7.65
N ALA A 3 11.27 10.52 -8.53
CA ALA A 3 12.69 10.42 -8.91
C ALA A 3 13.62 10.56 -7.69
N THR A 4 13.35 11.52 -6.81
CA THR A 4 14.13 11.74 -5.58
C THR A 4 13.99 10.60 -4.56
N LEU A 5 12.80 9.98 -4.46
CA LEU A 5 12.58 8.79 -3.64
C LEU A 5 13.40 7.61 -4.13
N LEU A 6 13.32 7.31 -5.43
CA LEU A 6 14.10 6.25 -6.04
C LEU A 6 15.61 6.50 -5.95
N GLU A 7 16.06 7.75 -5.93
CA GLU A 7 17.46 8.12 -5.78
C GLU A 7 17.98 7.98 -4.35
N LYS A 8 17.17 8.18 -3.32
CA LYS A 8 17.67 8.33 -1.93
C LYS A 8 17.19 7.26 -0.94
N ALA A 9 16.10 6.57 -1.22
CA ALA A 9 15.55 5.58 -0.29
C ALA A 9 16.52 4.40 -0.07
N PRO A 10 16.69 3.93 1.18
CA PRO A 10 17.50 2.74 1.44
C PRO A 10 16.81 1.47 0.88
N PRO A 11 17.56 0.39 0.60
CA PRO A 11 17.02 -0.83 -0.01
C PRO A 11 15.76 -1.39 0.63
N ASN A 12 15.67 -1.34 1.97
CA ASN A 12 14.54 -1.85 2.73
C ASN A 12 13.31 -0.94 2.72
N GLN A 13 13.41 0.31 2.27
CA GLN A 13 12.28 1.24 2.24
C GLN A 13 11.80 1.54 0.83
N LEU A 14 12.52 1.10 -0.22
CA LEU A 14 12.15 1.37 -1.61
C LEU A 14 10.71 0.95 -1.90
N VAL A 15 10.33 -0.27 -1.50
CA VAL A 15 8.98 -0.80 -1.73
C VAL A 15 7.93 -0.07 -0.89
N GLU A 16 8.24 0.14 0.39
CA GLU A 16 7.38 0.79 1.38
C GLU A 16 7.02 2.21 0.96
N LEU A 17 7.98 2.93 0.36
CA LEU A 17 7.80 4.31 -0.09
C LEU A 17 7.20 4.38 -1.50
N LEU A 18 7.66 3.56 -2.44
CA LEU A 18 7.31 3.74 -3.84
C LEU A 18 5.87 3.30 -4.17
N LEU A 19 5.38 2.18 -3.60
CA LEU A 19 4.04 1.69 -3.90
C LEU A 19 2.94 2.71 -3.55
N PRO A 20 2.92 3.30 -2.33
CA PRO A 20 1.91 4.29 -1.99
C PRO A 20 1.97 5.53 -2.89
N HIS A 21 3.18 5.99 -3.24
CA HIS A 21 3.36 7.16 -4.09
C HIS A 21 2.91 6.89 -5.53
N LEU A 22 3.20 5.71 -6.09
CA LEU A 22 2.70 5.33 -7.40
C LEU A 22 1.17 5.24 -7.40
N TRP A 23 0.59 4.63 -6.36
CA TRP A 23 -0.87 4.55 -6.23
C TRP A 23 -1.50 5.95 -6.19
N ALA A 24 -0.98 6.85 -5.34
CA ALA A 24 -1.51 8.20 -5.21
C ALA A 24 -1.40 9.00 -6.52
N SER A 25 -0.28 8.90 -7.23
CA SER A 25 -0.13 9.55 -8.55
C SER A 25 -1.10 9.01 -9.59
N ILE A 26 -1.37 7.70 -9.61
CA ILE A 26 -2.39 7.13 -10.51
C ILE A 26 -3.79 7.61 -10.12
N ALA A 27 -4.11 7.61 -8.82
CA ALA A 27 -5.41 8.05 -8.31
C ALA A 27 -5.69 9.52 -8.67
N GLU A 28 -4.68 10.37 -8.56
CA GLU A 28 -4.74 11.78 -8.99
C GLU A 28 -4.97 11.89 -10.51
N GLU A 29 -4.19 11.17 -11.31
CA GLU A 29 -4.28 11.21 -12.79
C GLU A 29 -5.67 10.79 -13.30
N VAL A 30 -6.30 9.81 -12.66
CA VAL A 30 -7.64 9.32 -13.05
C VAL A 30 -8.79 10.10 -12.40
N GLY A 31 -8.50 11.09 -11.56
CA GLY A 31 -9.51 11.87 -10.84
C GLY A 31 -10.33 11.03 -9.87
N ALA A 32 -9.68 10.11 -9.16
CA ALA A 32 -10.35 9.24 -8.19
C ALA A 32 -11.02 10.07 -7.07
N PRO A 33 -12.18 9.63 -6.54
CA PRO A 33 -12.88 10.38 -5.52
C PRO A 33 -12.13 10.39 -4.18
N SER A 34 -12.42 11.38 -3.33
CA SER A 34 -12.11 11.30 -1.90
C SER A 34 -12.97 10.20 -1.23
N ASN A 35 -12.49 9.62 -0.12
CA ASN A 35 -13.09 8.45 0.59
C ASN A 35 -12.86 7.06 -0.02
N ILE A 36 -11.70 6.84 -0.64
CA ILE A 36 -11.30 5.53 -1.20
C ILE A 36 -10.22 4.82 -0.37
N CYS A 37 -10.12 5.11 0.93
CA CYS A 37 -9.08 4.55 1.80
C CYS A 37 -9.11 3.01 1.84
N VAL A 38 -10.30 2.42 1.78
CA VAL A 38 -10.48 0.95 1.73
C VAL A 38 -9.95 0.38 0.42
N ASP A 39 -10.36 0.94 -0.73
CA ASP A 39 -9.88 0.48 -2.04
C ASP A 39 -8.37 0.65 -2.20
N ALA A 40 -7.83 1.78 -1.72
CA ALA A 40 -6.41 2.06 -1.70
C ALA A 40 -5.64 1.01 -0.89
N ALA A 41 -6.09 0.74 0.33
CA ALA A 41 -5.44 -0.19 1.24
C ALA A 41 -5.55 -1.64 0.74
N LEU A 42 -6.68 -2.04 0.14
CA LEU A 42 -6.84 -3.36 -0.46
C LEU A 42 -5.97 -3.55 -1.71
N ALA A 43 -5.93 -2.57 -2.62
CA ALA A 43 -5.05 -2.62 -3.79
C ALA A 43 -3.57 -2.65 -3.37
N LEU A 44 -3.16 -1.83 -2.40
CA LEU A 44 -1.81 -1.83 -1.85
C LEU A 44 -1.49 -3.14 -1.14
N ARG A 45 -2.44 -3.73 -0.40
CA ARG A 45 -2.27 -5.05 0.24
C ARG A 45 -1.88 -6.11 -0.79
N HIS A 46 -2.57 -6.15 -1.92
CA HIS A 46 -2.23 -7.06 -3.01
C HIS A 46 -0.89 -6.71 -3.68
N ALA A 47 -0.56 -5.42 -3.84
CA ALA A 47 0.71 -5.00 -4.43
C ALA A 47 1.93 -5.36 -3.55
N PHE A 48 1.88 -5.05 -2.25
CA PHE A 48 2.89 -5.47 -1.26
C PHE A 48 3.01 -7.00 -1.24
N GLY A 49 1.87 -7.68 -1.29
CA GLY A 49 1.80 -9.12 -1.36
C GLY A 49 2.53 -9.72 -2.56
N GLN A 50 2.54 -9.08 -3.73
CA GLN A 50 3.33 -9.56 -4.89
C GLN A 50 4.84 -9.60 -4.62
N TYR A 51 5.32 -8.84 -3.63
CA TYR A 51 6.72 -8.85 -3.19
C TYR A 51 6.97 -9.71 -1.96
N GLY A 52 5.96 -10.44 -1.49
CA GLY A 52 6.03 -11.29 -0.30
C GLY A 52 6.01 -10.49 1.00
N ILE A 53 5.50 -9.26 0.98
CA ILE A 53 5.35 -8.40 2.15
C ILE A 53 3.93 -8.61 2.68
N ARG A 54 3.83 -9.04 3.95
CA ARG A 54 2.54 -9.11 4.64
C ARG A 54 2.07 -7.71 4.98
N SER A 55 0.77 -7.49 4.85
CA SER A 55 0.15 -6.21 5.15
C SER A 55 -1.31 -6.40 5.52
N GLU A 56 -1.77 -5.71 6.55
CA GLU A 56 -3.14 -5.81 7.07
C GLU A 56 -3.79 -4.44 7.17
N LEU A 57 -5.08 -4.38 6.88
CA LEU A 57 -5.87 -3.16 7.05
C LEU A 57 -6.20 -2.98 8.53
N GLN A 58 -6.09 -1.75 9.04
CA GLN A 58 -6.59 -1.41 10.37
C GLN A 58 -7.48 -0.16 10.31
N PRO A 59 -8.70 -0.22 10.88
CA PRO A 59 -9.54 0.96 11.04
C PRO A 59 -8.96 1.89 12.09
N VAL A 60 -9.02 3.19 11.81
CA VAL A 60 -8.48 4.23 12.68
C VAL A 60 -9.42 5.42 12.82
N ASP A 61 -9.54 5.97 14.03
CA ASP A 61 -9.97 7.36 14.22
C ASP A 61 -8.78 8.26 13.89
N LEU A 62 -8.96 9.20 12.97
CA LEU A 62 -7.96 10.20 12.61
C LEU A 62 -8.42 11.56 13.12
N ASN A 63 -7.55 12.16 13.92
CA ASN A 63 -7.74 13.49 14.44
C ASN A 63 -6.62 14.40 13.94
N ILE A 64 -6.97 15.50 13.30
CA ILE A 64 -6.03 16.47 12.75
C ILE A 64 -6.13 17.76 13.57
N ARG A 65 -4.99 18.25 14.04
CA ARG A 65 -4.89 19.48 14.84
C ARG A 65 -3.77 20.37 14.34
N ASN A 66 -3.92 21.68 14.52
CA ASN A 66 -2.80 22.62 14.37
C ASN A 66 -1.82 22.44 15.54
N ARG A 67 -0.51 22.51 15.25
CA ARG A 67 0.58 22.30 16.21
C ARG A 67 0.57 23.31 17.38
N GLU A 68 0.05 24.51 17.15
CA GLU A 68 -0.03 25.57 18.18
C GLU A 68 -1.09 25.33 19.26
N GLY A 69 -1.80 24.18 19.21
CA GLY A 69 -2.37 23.57 20.41
C GLY A 69 -3.82 23.94 20.75
N GLY A 70 -4.76 23.80 19.81
CA GLY A 70 -6.16 23.81 20.25
C GLY A 70 -7.20 23.32 19.26
N GLU A 71 -7.20 23.85 18.04
CA GLU A 71 -8.33 23.62 17.15
C GLU A 71 -8.21 22.27 16.43
N GLU A 72 -9.22 21.43 16.67
CA GLU A 72 -9.49 20.24 15.89
C GLU A 72 -9.99 20.69 14.52
N VAL A 73 -9.14 20.57 13.50
CA VAL A 73 -9.51 20.95 12.13
C VAL A 73 -10.27 19.82 11.43
N PHE A 74 -10.13 18.59 11.93
CA PHE A 74 -10.87 17.44 11.44
C PHE A 74 -10.86 16.29 12.46
N ARG A 75 -11.96 15.54 12.48
CA ARG A 75 -12.06 14.24 13.13
C ARG A 75 -12.91 13.30 12.29
N THR A 76 -12.49 12.05 12.16
CA THR A 76 -13.28 11.03 11.50
C THR A 76 -14.63 10.83 12.23
N SER A 77 -15.70 10.63 11.47
CA SER A 77 -17.01 10.27 12.01
C SER A 77 -17.00 8.85 12.60
N GLU A 78 -18.08 8.45 13.26
CA GLU A 78 -18.31 7.05 13.63
C GLU A 78 -18.22 6.16 12.39
N GLN A 79 -17.42 5.09 12.49
CA GLN A 79 -17.12 4.27 11.33
C GLN A 79 -18.31 3.41 10.94
N SER A 80 -18.69 3.47 9.67
CA SER A 80 -19.85 2.73 9.15
C SER A 80 -19.78 2.58 7.64
N TRP A 81 -20.54 1.63 7.11
CA TRP A 81 -20.84 1.58 5.69
C TRP A 81 -22.17 2.31 5.43
N SER A 82 -22.30 2.93 4.26
CA SER A 82 -23.56 3.47 3.76
C SER A 82 -24.65 2.39 3.74
N ALA A 83 -25.92 2.80 3.71
CA ALA A 83 -27.04 1.85 3.73
C ALA A 83 -27.04 0.84 2.57
N ASP A 84 -26.47 1.21 1.41
CA ASP A 84 -26.29 0.33 0.25
C ASP A 84 -24.97 -0.47 0.29
N GLY A 85 -24.13 -0.23 1.30
CA GLY A 85 -22.85 -0.90 1.51
C GLY A 85 -21.77 -0.52 0.51
N THR A 86 -21.89 0.61 -0.19
CA THR A 86 -20.94 1.01 -1.25
C THR A 86 -19.92 2.05 -0.83
N VAL A 87 -20.20 2.83 0.22
CA VAL A 87 -19.33 3.91 0.71
C VAL A 87 -18.96 3.63 2.15
N PHE A 88 -17.66 3.66 2.44
CA PHE A 88 -17.16 3.60 3.81
C PHE A 88 -17.04 5.01 4.39
N HIS A 89 -17.77 5.27 5.48
CA HIS A 89 -17.63 6.45 6.30
C HIS A 89 -16.65 6.14 7.41
N GLY A 90 -15.40 6.55 7.27
CA GLY A 90 -14.36 6.23 8.23
C GLY A 90 -12.98 6.52 7.68
N HIS A 91 -11.96 5.96 8.33
CA HIS A 91 -10.60 5.94 7.79
C HIS A 91 -9.92 4.63 8.15
N CYS A 92 -9.07 4.16 7.25
CA CYS A 92 -8.24 3.00 7.48
C CYS A 92 -6.85 3.23 6.93
N LEU A 93 -5.87 2.54 7.52
CA LEU A 93 -4.50 2.49 7.06
C LEU A 93 -4.08 1.05 6.82
N LEU A 94 -2.94 0.87 6.16
CA LEU A 94 -2.31 -0.42 5.99
C LEU A 94 -1.10 -0.52 6.93
N VAL A 95 -1.02 -1.60 7.71
CA VAL A 95 0.15 -1.92 8.54
C VAL A 95 0.99 -2.98 7.84
N LEU A 96 2.30 -2.75 7.77
CA LEU A 96 3.30 -3.73 7.37
C LEU A 96 3.97 -4.26 8.65
N PRO A 97 3.44 -5.31 9.28
CA PRO A 97 3.83 -5.72 10.62
C PRO A 97 5.30 -6.16 10.68
N ASP A 98 5.78 -6.86 9.66
CA ASP A 98 7.14 -7.42 9.63
C ASP A 98 8.22 -6.33 9.51
N SER A 99 7.88 -5.16 8.96
CA SER A 99 8.80 -4.02 8.84
C SER A 99 8.46 -2.85 9.79
N GLN A 100 7.48 -3.04 10.67
CA GLN A 100 7.04 -2.04 11.64
C GLN A 100 6.72 -0.70 10.96
N ARG A 101 5.90 -0.78 9.91
CA ARG A 101 5.42 0.40 9.16
C ARG A 101 3.92 0.50 9.16
N LEU A 102 3.46 1.73 9.02
CA LEU A 102 2.12 2.06 8.62
C LEU A 102 2.17 2.86 7.32
N VAL A 103 1.13 2.70 6.51
CA VAL A 103 0.96 3.35 5.22
C VAL A 103 -0.45 3.92 5.17
N ASP A 104 -0.53 5.23 4.95
CA ASP A 104 -1.77 5.93 4.65
C ASP A 104 -1.60 6.66 3.32
N ALA A 105 -2.00 5.97 2.25
CA ALA A 105 -1.91 6.47 0.89
C ALA A 105 -2.98 7.53 0.55
N THR A 106 -4.00 7.63 1.39
CA THR A 106 -5.16 8.51 1.22
C THR A 106 -5.18 9.66 2.20
N VAL A 107 -4.10 9.89 2.95
CA VAL A 107 -4.02 10.94 3.96
C VAL A 107 -4.28 12.35 3.39
N GLU A 108 -4.00 12.57 2.10
CA GLU A 108 -4.27 13.83 1.41
C GLU A 108 -5.73 13.96 0.92
N GLN A 109 -6.62 13.01 1.25
CA GLN A 109 -8.06 13.22 1.03
C GLN A 109 -8.62 14.35 1.92
N PHE A 110 -7.91 14.72 2.99
CA PHE A 110 -8.25 15.83 3.87
C PHE A 110 -7.57 17.11 3.36
N ALA A 111 -8.36 18.14 3.03
CA ALA A 111 -7.90 19.34 2.33
C ALA A 111 -6.73 20.06 3.03
N GLN A 112 -6.73 20.10 4.36
CA GLN A 112 -5.65 20.71 5.15
C GLN A 112 -4.32 19.97 4.98
N ILE A 113 -4.38 18.65 4.81
CA ILE A 113 -3.19 17.83 4.58
C ILE A 113 -2.77 17.91 3.11
N ALA A 114 -3.73 17.90 2.18
CA ALA A 114 -3.49 18.07 0.74
C ALA A 114 -2.71 19.36 0.45
N ALA A 115 -3.04 20.46 1.15
CA ALA A 115 -2.36 21.75 1.01
C ALA A 115 -0.86 21.71 1.35
N LEU A 116 -0.38 20.66 2.02
CA LEU A 116 1.04 20.49 2.30
C LEU A 116 1.82 19.87 1.13
N GLU A 117 1.13 19.19 0.20
CA GLU A 117 1.71 18.52 -0.99
C GLU A 117 2.89 17.59 -0.66
N GLN A 118 2.73 16.75 0.38
CA GLN A 118 3.79 15.84 0.86
C GLN A 118 3.55 14.38 0.47
N GLY A 119 2.41 14.08 -0.16
CA GLY A 119 2.05 12.74 -0.64
C GLY A 119 1.59 11.78 0.47
N PRO A 120 1.60 10.48 0.19
CA PRO A 120 1.31 9.43 1.16
C PRO A 120 2.11 9.54 2.46
N LEU A 121 1.49 9.13 3.57
CA LEU A 121 2.18 9.01 4.85
C LEU A 121 2.70 7.59 5.03
N ILE A 122 4.01 7.45 5.25
CA ILE A 122 4.66 6.19 5.61
C ILE A 122 5.36 6.40 6.95
N GLY A 123 4.78 5.84 8.02
CA GLY A 123 5.23 6.01 9.40
C GLY A 123 5.88 4.75 9.96
N LYS A 124 6.62 4.89 11.07
CA LYS A 124 7.08 3.73 11.87
C LYS A 124 6.06 3.41 12.95
N THR A 125 5.75 2.14 13.17
CA THR A 125 4.86 1.75 14.28
C THR A 125 5.52 1.95 15.64
N THR A 126 6.84 2.03 15.73
CA THR A 126 7.58 2.39 16.95
C THR A 126 7.29 3.80 17.47
N ALA A 127 6.55 4.62 16.72
CA ALA A 127 6.04 5.90 17.18
C ALA A 127 4.69 5.78 17.90
N ALA A 128 4.18 4.56 18.06
CA ALA A 128 2.98 4.28 18.84
C ALA A 128 3.23 4.44 20.34
N THR A 129 2.15 4.64 21.09
CA THR A 129 2.17 4.68 22.56
C THR A 129 2.55 3.34 23.19
N GLU A 130 2.32 2.24 22.47
CA GLU A 130 2.61 0.88 22.93
C GLU A 130 3.88 0.34 22.24
N GLU A 131 4.62 -0.52 22.94
CA GLU A 131 5.69 -1.31 22.34
C GLU A 131 5.08 -2.46 21.54
N ILE A 132 5.56 -2.68 20.31
CA ILE A 132 4.95 -3.62 19.36
C ILE A 132 6.05 -4.47 18.76
N ASP A 133 5.95 -5.78 18.93
CA ASP A 133 6.94 -6.70 18.41
C ASP A 133 6.90 -6.78 16.87
N PRO A 134 8.04 -7.00 16.20
CA PRO A 134 8.06 -7.22 14.76
C PRO A 134 7.15 -8.38 14.36
N GLY A 135 6.26 -8.14 13.40
CA GLY A 135 5.27 -9.13 12.98
C GLY A 135 3.92 -9.02 13.69
N GLU A 136 3.75 -8.10 14.63
CA GLU A 136 2.46 -7.83 15.27
C GLU A 136 1.75 -6.62 14.64
N LEU A 137 0.41 -6.64 14.71
CA LEU A 137 -0.41 -5.48 14.37
C LEU A 137 -0.44 -4.50 15.54
N LEU A 138 -0.85 -3.25 15.27
CA LEU A 138 -1.07 -2.29 16.34
C LEU A 138 -2.24 -2.78 17.21
N PRO A 139 -2.06 -2.90 18.54
CA PRO A 139 -3.17 -3.23 19.44
C PRO A 139 -4.31 -2.20 19.34
N PRO A 140 -5.57 -2.59 19.60
CA PRO A 140 -6.66 -1.64 19.73
C PRO A 140 -6.33 -0.51 20.70
N HIS A 141 -6.83 0.69 20.40
CA HIS A 141 -6.57 1.93 21.14
C HIS A 141 -5.13 2.46 21.11
N SER A 142 -4.20 1.77 20.44
CA SER A 142 -2.86 2.30 20.18
C SER A 142 -2.96 3.64 19.48
N ARG A 143 -2.16 4.62 19.93
CA ARG A 143 -2.15 5.96 19.37
C ARG A 143 -0.84 6.23 18.66
N LEU A 144 -0.91 6.76 17.45
CA LEU A 144 0.25 7.21 16.70
C LEU A 144 0.13 8.71 16.44
N LEU A 145 1.17 9.42 16.83
CA LEU A 145 1.29 10.85 16.61
C LEU A 145 2.29 11.10 15.49
N VAL A 146 1.83 11.73 14.42
CA VAL A 146 2.67 12.08 13.28
C VAL A 146 2.60 13.58 13.07
N GLN A 147 3.76 14.23 13.16
CA GLN A 147 3.87 15.63 12.76
C GLN A 147 4.04 15.70 11.23
N ARG A 148 3.23 16.54 10.58
CA ARG A 148 3.28 16.79 9.15
C ARG A 148 3.16 18.29 8.91
N GLY A 149 4.29 18.94 8.65
CA GLY A 149 4.35 20.41 8.63
C GLY A 149 3.97 21.02 9.98
N ASP A 150 2.97 21.88 9.97
CA ASP A 150 2.32 22.51 11.12
C ASP A 150 1.10 21.72 11.65
N LEU A 151 0.79 20.57 11.05
CA LEU A 151 -0.28 19.69 11.51
C LEU A 151 0.27 18.56 12.41
N LEU A 152 -0.53 18.21 13.41
CA LEU A 152 -0.37 17.01 14.22
C LEU A 152 -1.53 16.06 13.91
N LEU A 153 -1.19 14.90 13.34
CA LEU A 153 -2.12 13.83 13.05
C LEU A 153 -2.05 12.83 14.20
N ARG A 154 -3.20 12.53 14.81
CA ARG A 154 -3.35 11.47 15.79
C ARG A 154 -4.22 10.37 15.20
N TYR A 155 -3.59 9.23 14.92
CA TYR A 155 -4.27 7.98 14.59
C TYR A 155 -4.56 7.21 15.87
N THR A 156 -5.78 6.69 16.02
CA THR A 156 -6.15 5.78 17.10
C THR A 156 -6.73 4.52 16.50
N VAL A 157 -6.10 3.37 16.75
CA VAL A 157 -6.57 2.07 16.24
C VAL A 157 -7.90 1.74 16.92
N LEU A 158 -8.89 1.35 16.13
CA LEU A 158 -10.20 0.96 16.64
C LEU A 158 -10.25 -0.53 16.97
N ASP A 159 -10.99 -0.87 18.02
CA ASP A 159 -11.29 -2.25 18.40
C ASP A 159 -12.54 -2.76 17.67
N GLU A 160 -12.94 -3.99 17.95
CA GLU A 160 -14.27 -4.48 17.62
C GLU A 160 -15.38 -3.59 18.22
N PRO A 161 -16.52 -3.42 17.53
CA PRO A 161 -16.89 -4.09 16.27
C PRO A 161 -16.32 -3.43 15.01
N PHE A 162 -15.50 -2.37 15.11
CA PHE A 162 -15.06 -1.60 13.94
C PHE A 162 -14.02 -2.35 13.10
N ALA A 163 -13.18 -3.19 13.71
CA ALA A 163 -12.26 -4.08 13.00
C ALA A 163 -13.00 -4.96 11.97
N SER A 164 -14.15 -5.53 12.35
CA SER A 164 -14.96 -6.35 11.45
C SER A 164 -15.50 -5.63 10.21
N LEU A 165 -15.56 -4.29 10.21
CA LEU A 165 -16.03 -3.51 9.04
C LEU A 165 -15.09 -3.60 7.84
N LEU A 166 -13.85 -4.06 8.03
CA LEU A 166 -12.81 -4.14 6.99
C LEU A 166 -12.32 -5.56 6.74
N HIS A 167 -12.96 -6.58 7.34
CA HIS A 167 -12.61 -7.98 7.11
C HIS A 167 -12.96 -8.44 5.68
N ASP A 168 -12.29 -9.50 5.22
CA ASP A 168 -12.45 -10.04 3.87
C ASP A 168 -13.87 -10.59 3.59
N ASP A 169 -14.63 -10.95 4.62
CA ASP A 169 -16.01 -11.41 4.53
C ASP A 169 -17.04 -10.26 4.46
N GLN A 170 -16.60 -9.01 4.63
CA GLN A 170 -17.46 -7.85 4.47
C GLN A 170 -18.01 -7.79 3.01
N PRO A 171 -19.31 -7.49 2.78
CA PRO A 171 -19.94 -7.63 1.46
C PRO A 171 -19.35 -6.79 0.31
N TYR A 172 -18.84 -5.59 0.60
CA TYR A 172 -18.13 -4.74 -0.35
C TYR A 172 -16.74 -5.31 -0.67
N VAL A 173 -15.96 -5.66 0.36
CA VAL A 173 -14.61 -6.22 0.22
C VAL A 173 -14.65 -7.52 -0.59
N SER A 174 -15.53 -8.44 -0.22
CA SER A 174 -15.69 -9.72 -0.91
C SER A 174 -16.14 -9.57 -2.37
N ARG A 175 -17.03 -8.61 -2.67
CA ARG A 175 -17.47 -8.35 -4.06
C ARG A 175 -16.37 -7.80 -4.97
N HIS A 176 -15.47 -6.98 -4.43
CA HIS A 176 -14.46 -6.28 -5.22
C HIS A 176 -13.05 -6.90 -5.13
N VAL A 177 -12.89 -8.00 -4.40
CA VAL A 177 -11.58 -8.65 -4.17
C VAL A 177 -10.80 -8.93 -5.47
N ALA A 178 -11.47 -9.36 -6.54
CA ALA A 178 -10.83 -9.63 -7.83
C ALA A 178 -10.28 -8.34 -8.47
N GLU A 179 -11.00 -7.24 -8.34
CA GLU A 179 -10.62 -5.92 -8.87
C GLU A 179 -9.46 -5.34 -8.06
N HIS A 180 -9.52 -5.39 -6.73
CA HIS A 180 -8.41 -4.95 -5.87
C HIS A 180 -7.15 -5.80 -6.10
N ARG A 181 -7.30 -7.12 -6.25
CA ARG A 181 -6.18 -8.01 -6.58
C ARG A 181 -5.55 -7.62 -7.91
N ARG A 182 -6.36 -7.41 -8.95
CA ARG A 182 -5.89 -7.00 -10.28
C ARG A 182 -5.20 -5.64 -10.25
N ALA A 183 -5.78 -4.66 -9.56
CA ALA A 183 -5.17 -3.34 -9.36
C ALA A 183 -3.82 -3.44 -8.65
N GLY A 184 -3.72 -4.25 -7.59
CA GLY A 184 -2.46 -4.47 -6.87
C GLY A 184 -1.38 -5.15 -7.73
N ILE A 185 -1.76 -6.12 -8.56
CA ILE A 185 -0.86 -6.78 -9.53
C ILE A 185 -0.31 -5.76 -10.53
N ASN A 186 -1.17 -4.92 -11.10
CA ASN A 186 -0.75 -3.89 -12.07
C ASN A 186 0.13 -2.82 -11.41
N LEU A 187 -0.20 -2.39 -10.19
CA LEU A 187 0.63 -1.45 -9.43
C LEU A 187 2.02 -2.02 -9.13
N ALA A 188 2.11 -3.28 -8.68
CA ALA A 188 3.38 -3.96 -8.46
C ALA A 188 4.17 -4.18 -9.77
N SER A 189 3.48 -4.36 -10.89
CA SER A 189 4.14 -4.46 -12.21
C SER A 189 4.77 -3.13 -12.60
N LEU A 190 4.04 -2.03 -12.46
CA LEU A 190 4.54 -0.68 -12.72
C LEU A 190 5.75 -0.34 -11.84
N MET A 191 5.68 -0.67 -10.55
CA MET A 191 6.80 -0.46 -9.65
C MET A 191 8.04 -1.25 -10.09
N LEU A 192 7.91 -2.49 -10.56
CA LEU A 192 9.05 -3.26 -11.06
C LEU A 192 9.72 -2.57 -12.25
N LEU A 193 8.94 -1.98 -13.14
CA LEU A 193 9.48 -1.16 -14.24
C LEU A 193 10.26 0.04 -13.70
N ALA A 194 9.74 0.75 -12.70
CA ALA A 194 10.45 1.86 -12.07
C ALA A 194 11.76 1.42 -11.40
N LEU A 195 11.78 0.25 -10.74
CA LEU A 195 12.97 -0.29 -10.08
C LEU A 195 14.05 -0.79 -11.05
N ARG A 196 13.74 -1.01 -12.34
CA ARG A 196 14.73 -1.36 -13.38
C ARG A 196 15.64 -0.19 -13.74
N ALA A 197 15.30 1.04 -13.33
CA ALA A 197 16.14 2.20 -13.60
C ALA A 197 17.58 2.00 -13.07
N PRO A 198 18.63 2.43 -13.81
CA PRO A 198 20.03 2.17 -13.44
C PRO A 198 20.41 2.63 -12.02
N TYR A 199 19.82 3.74 -11.55
CA TYR A 199 20.07 4.31 -10.22
C TYR A 199 19.29 3.60 -9.08
N ALA A 200 18.33 2.73 -9.41
CA ALA A 200 17.47 2.04 -8.45
C ALA A 200 17.78 0.53 -8.36
N ILE A 201 18.05 -0.12 -9.49
CA ILE A 201 18.12 -1.60 -9.59
C ILE A 201 19.14 -2.23 -8.64
N GLY A 202 20.28 -1.58 -8.42
CA GLY A 202 21.31 -2.06 -7.49
C GLY A 202 20.80 -2.17 -6.05
N ARG A 203 20.07 -1.16 -5.57
CA ARG A 203 19.45 -1.18 -4.24
C ARG A 203 18.22 -2.06 -4.18
N ALA A 204 17.41 -2.07 -5.24
CA ALA A 204 16.24 -2.94 -5.33
C ALA A 204 16.63 -4.43 -5.16
N ARG A 205 17.76 -4.84 -5.75
CA ARG A 205 18.33 -6.19 -5.58
C ARG A 205 18.85 -6.48 -4.17
N GLN A 206 19.14 -5.45 -3.37
CA GLN A 206 19.57 -5.56 -1.97
C GLN A 206 18.40 -5.51 -0.97
N ALA A 207 17.17 -5.22 -1.43
CA ALA A 207 16.01 -5.16 -0.58
C ALA A 207 15.79 -6.50 0.16
N PRO A 208 15.27 -6.49 1.40
CA PRO A 208 15.15 -7.69 2.24
C PRO A 208 14.00 -8.62 1.82
N TYR A 209 13.44 -8.45 0.61
CA TYR A 209 12.26 -9.18 0.14
C TYR A 209 12.67 -10.23 -0.92
N PRO A 210 12.74 -11.54 -0.58
CA PRO A 210 13.24 -12.56 -1.49
C PRO A 210 12.43 -12.68 -2.79
N ARG A 211 11.11 -12.52 -2.70
CA ARG A 211 10.22 -12.58 -3.86
C ARG A 211 10.44 -11.42 -4.82
N LEU A 212 10.62 -10.20 -4.33
CA LEU A 212 11.03 -9.05 -5.17
C LEU A 212 12.35 -9.35 -5.91
N ARG A 213 13.36 -9.88 -5.21
CA ARG A 213 14.65 -10.20 -5.83
C ARG A 213 14.52 -11.28 -6.91
N ALA A 214 13.67 -12.29 -6.70
CA ALA A 214 13.37 -13.31 -7.69
C ALA A 214 12.67 -12.70 -8.93
N LEU A 215 11.67 -11.86 -8.71
CA LEU A 215 10.97 -11.15 -9.79
C LEU A 215 11.91 -10.26 -10.60
N LEU A 216 12.73 -9.44 -9.95
CA LEU A 216 13.73 -8.59 -10.64
C LEU A 216 14.75 -9.40 -11.44
N ARG A 217 15.04 -10.64 -11.04
CA ARG A 217 15.94 -11.55 -11.76
C ARG A 217 15.26 -12.17 -12.97
N VAL A 218 14.02 -12.66 -12.81
CA VAL A 218 13.29 -13.33 -13.89
C VAL A 218 12.85 -12.33 -14.95
N ILE A 219 12.32 -11.18 -14.54
CA ILE A 219 11.90 -10.11 -15.45
C ILE A 219 13.12 -9.48 -16.12
N ALA A 220 14.20 -9.23 -15.38
CA ALA A 220 15.43 -8.62 -15.89
C ALA A 220 15.16 -7.47 -16.88
N ASP A 221 15.52 -7.68 -18.15
CA ASP A 221 15.34 -6.71 -19.23
C ASP A 221 14.16 -7.02 -20.17
N ALA A 222 13.29 -7.96 -19.79
CA ALA A 222 12.13 -8.38 -20.58
C ALA A 222 11.27 -7.20 -21.07
N ASP A 223 10.76 -7.35 -22.29
CA ASP A 223 9.79 -6.42 -22.85
C ASP A 223 8.51 -6.42 -22.03
N HIS A 224 7.81 -5.28 -22.05
CA HIS A 224 6.54 -5.13 -21.37
C HIS A 224 5.52 -4.45 -22.28
N GLN A 225 4.26 -4.74 -22.04
CA GLN A 225 3.14 -4.05 -22.67
C GLN A 225 1.99 -3.90 -21.69
N VAL A 226 1.10 -2.98 -22.00
CA VAL A 226 -0.21 -2.85 -21.35
C VAL A 226 -1.24 -3.34 -22.36
N ASP A 227 -2.01 -4.37 -22.01
CA ASP A 227 -3.00 -4.93 -22.92
C ASP A 227 -4.29 -4.08 -23.01
N ALA A 228 -5.25 -4.51 -23.83
CA ALA A 228 -6.52 -3.79 -24.01
C ALA A 228 -7.36 -3.71 -22.72
N ALA A 229 -7.18 -4.65 -21.79
CA ALA A 229 -7.83 -4.60 -20.48
C ALA A 229 -7.12 -3.61 -19.55
N ARG A 230 -5.93 -3.12 -19.89
CA ARG A 230 -4.99 -2.36 -19.06
C ARG A 230 -4.19 -3.20 -18.07
N ASP A 231 -4.01 -4.49 -18.35
CA ASP A 231 -3.09 -5.32 -17.57
C ASP A 231 -1.65 -5.17 -18.05
N PHE A 232 -0.75 -4.97 -17.10
CA PHE A 232 0.68 -5.02 -17.35
C PHE A 232 1.12 -6.47 -17.58
N ARG A 233 1.83 -6.69 -18.68
CA ARG A 233 2.38 -7.99 -19.06
C ARG A 233 3.84 -7.88 -19.42
N PHE A 234 4.57 -8.96 -19.16
CA PHE A 234 5.98 -9.12 -19.51
C PHE A 234 6.14 -10.26 -20.50
N LEU A 235 6.98 -10.09 -21.51
CA LEU A 235 7.32 -11.16 -22.46
C LEU A 235 8.39 -12.05 -21.83
N LEU A 236 7.99 -13.24 -21.40
CA LEU A 236 8.86 -14.19 -20.69
C LEU A 236 8.57 -15.63 -21.15
N PRO A 237 9.55 -16.54 -21.06
CA PRO A 237 9.30 -17.96 -21.21
C PRO A 237 8.36 -18.44 -20.10
N ASP A 238 7.30 -19.17 -20.47
CA ASP A 238 6.43 -19.84 -19.52
C ASP A 238 7.10 -21.10 -18.93
N ALA A 239 6.35 -21.89 -18.14
CA ALA A 239 6.87 -23.12 -17.53
C ALA A 239 7.34 -24.18 -18.55
N THR A 240 6.95 -24.07 -19.83
CA THR A 240 7.36 -24.95 -20.93
C THR A 240 8.54 -24.40 -21.73
N GLY A 241 9.00 -23.18 -21.42
CA GLY A 241 10.06 -22.48 -22.16
C GLY A 241 9.55 -21.69 -23.38
N GLN A 242 8.24 -21.65 -23.62
CA GLN A 242 7.67 -20.88 -24.73
C GLN A 242 7.46 -19.42 -24.31
N GLU A 243 7.91 -18.48 -25.13
CA GLU A 243 7.69 -17.04 -24.88
C GLU A 243 6.20 -16.69 -24.89
N ARG A 244 5.75 -16.01 -23.83
CA ARG A 244 4.38 -15.56 -23.63
C ARG A 244 4.31 -14.24 -22.90
N TRP A 245 3.23 -13.51 -23.13
CA TRP A 245 2.88 -12.31 -22.38
C TRP A 245 2.19 -12.69 -21.06
N LEU A 246 2.96 -12.68 -19.98
CA LEU A 246 2.53 -13.10 -18.64
C LEU A 246 2.25 -11.89 -17.75
N ARG A 247 1.19 -11.95 -16.94
CA ARG A 247 0.97 -11.03 -15.81
C ARG A 247 1.94 -11.38 -14.69
N LEU A 248 2.17 -10.44 -13.77
CA LEU A 248 3.12 -10.62 -12.67
C LEU A 248 2.85 -11.87 -11.81
N ASP A 249 1.58 -12.19 -11.58
CA ASP A 249 1.15 -13.36 -10.79
C ASP A 249 1.19 -14.68 -11.57
N GLU A 250 1.48 -14.63 -12.87
CA GLU A 250 1.61 -15.80 -13.77
C GLU A 250 3.08 -16.16 -14.04
N ILE A 251 4.02 -15.30 -13.64
CA ILE A 251 5.45 -15.52 -13.88
C ILE A 251 5.95 -16.70 -13.04
N PRO A 252 6.52 -17.74 -13.67
CA PRO A 252 7.10 -18.85 -12.94
C PRO A 252 8.33 -18.37 -12.15
N LEU A 253 8.29 -18.57 -10.84
CA LEU A 253 9.40 -18.25 -9.94
C LEU A 253 10.08 -19.52 -9.42
N PRO A 254 11.36 -19.46 -9.03
CA PRO A 254 12.04 -20.60 -8.41
C PRO A 254 11.20 -21.17 -7.24
N PRO A 255 11.10 -22.50 -7.07
CA PRO A 255 10.27 -23.12 -6.03
C PRO A 255 10.60 -22.68 -4.60
N THR A 256 11.80 -22.17 -4.36
CA THR A 256 12.26 -21.64 -3.07
C THR A 256 11.81 -20.19 -2.81
N THR A 257 11.14 -19.57 -3.77
CA THR A 257 10.64 -18.20 -3.64
C THR A 257 9.38 -18.19 -2.78
N PRO A 258 9.28 -17.32 -1.75
CA PRO A 258 8.05 -17.18 -0.98
C PRO A 258 6.84 -16.87 -1.87
N ALA A 259 5.68 -17.42 -1.50
CA ALA A 259 4.41 -17.10 -2.14
C ALA A 259 4.05 -15.62 -1.97
N ALA A 260 3.18 -15.12 -2.84
CA ALA A 260 2.58 -13.80 -2.64
C ALA A 260 1.63 -13.81 -1.42
N PHE A 261 1.37 -12.64 -0.85
CA PHE A 261 0.28 -12.42 0.10
C PHE A 261 -0.91 -11.72 -0.56
N PRO A 262 -2.13 -11.81 0.02
CA PRO A 262 -2.53 -12.86 0.95
C PRO A 262 -2.41 -14.24 0.29
N ARG A 263 -2.26 -15.29 1.10
CA ARG A 263 -2.14 -16.66 0.61
C ARG A 263 -3.55 -17.20 0.41
N TYR A 264 -3.96 -17.34 -0.85
CA TYR A 264 -5.23 -17.95 -1.24
C TYR A 264 -5.07 -19.46 -1.45
#